data_AF-A0A1M3N4D5-F1
#
_entry.id   AF-A0A1M3N4D5-F1
#
_cell.length_a   1.000
_cell.length_b   1.000
_cell.length_c   1.000
_cell.angle_alpha   90.00
_cell.angle_beta   90.00
_cell.angle_gamma   90.00
#
_symmetry.space_group_name_H-M   'P 1'
#
loop_
_entity.id
_entity.type
_entity.pdbx_description
1 polymer ?
#
loop_
_entity_poly.entity_id
_entity_poly.type
_entity_poly.pdbx_seq_one_letter_code
_entity_poly.pdbx_strand_id
1 'polypeptide(L)' 'MTWTKAAGDHWSTRVGPFLLKVAPKGDGRWAWQVFRDPAPNPTATGIAASLGAAKTATEQFVKRSGLV' A
#
# COMPACT_ATOMS: atom_id res chain seq x y z
N MET A 1 2.11 5.53 12.11
CA MET A 1 2.42 4.94 10.80
C MET A 1 2.86 6.07 9.88
N THR A 2 4.06 5.98 9.30
CA THR A 2 4.66 7.09 8.53
C THR A 2 4.90 6.64 7.10
N TRP A 3 4.28 7.35 6.15
CA TRP A 3 4.46 7.08 4.73
C TRP A 3 5.71 7.78 4.20
N THR A 4 6.56 7.04 3.51
CA THR A 4 7.74 7.57 2.83
C THR A 4 7.42 7.74 1.34
N LYS A 5 7.69 8.94 0.81
CA LYS A 5 7.62 9.20 -0.63
C LYS A 5 8.95 8.80 -1.27
N ALA A 6 8.90 7.91 -2.25
CA ALA A 6 10.06 7.55 -3.09
C ALA A 6 10.14 8.49 -4.30
N ALA A 7 10.97 8.15 -5.30
CA ALA A 7 11.04 8.91 -6.54
C ALA A 7 9.66 8.97 -7.25
N GLY A 8 9.34 10.13 -7.81
CA GLY A 8 8.01 10.39 -8.39
C GLY A 8 6.91 10.36 -7.33
N ASP A 9 5.72 9.90 -7.71
CA ASP A 9 4.55 9.82 -6.82
C ASP A 9 4.36 8.43 -6.19
N HIS A 10 5.44 7.67 -6.03
CA HIS A 10 5.42 6.38 -5.34
C HIS A 10 5.53 6.55 -3.84
N TRP A 11 4.70 5.83 -3.09
CA TRP A 11 4.65 5.86 -1.63
C TRP A 11 4.79 4.46 -1.07
N SER A 12 5.52 4.33 0.04
CA SER A 12 5.60 3.08 0.77
C SER A 12 5.69 3.29 2.27
N THR A 13 5.36 2.26 3.02
CA THR A 13 5.56 2.21 4.47
C THR A 13 5.62 0.76 4.93
N ARG A 14 6.27 0.52 6.07
CA ARG A 14 6.35 -0.79 6.70
C ARG A 14 5.57 -0.76 8.01
N VAL A 15 4.74 -1.77 8.24
CA VAL A 15 3.93 -1.92 9.45
C VAL A 15 3.92 -3.38 9.87
N GLY A 16 4.59 -3.68 10.98
CA GLY A 16 4.82 -5.06 11.41
C GLY A 16 5.45 -5.88 10.27
N PRO A 17 4.87 -7.04 9.89
CA PRO A 17 5.38 -7.87 8.81
C PRO A 17 4.98 -7.37 7.41
N PHE A 18 4.25 -6.25 7.29
CA PHE A 18 3.73 -5.79 6.01
C PHE A 18 4.52 -4.63 5.41
N LEU A 19 4.75 -4.71 4.10
CA LEU A 19 5.21 -3.60 3.27
C LEU A 19 4.05 -3.16 2.39
N LEU A 20 3.65 -1.90 2.54
CA LEU A 20 2.58 -1.28 1.73
C LEU A 20 3.22 -0.42 0.67
N LYS A 21 2.71 -0.52 -0.55
CA LYS A 21 3.13 0.30 -1.69
C LYS A 21 1.91 0.90 -2.37
N VAL A 22 2.01 2.18 -2.71
CA VAL A 22 0.98 2.92 -3.43
C VAL A 22 1.66 3.73 -4.53
N ALA A 23 1.11 3.69 -5.74
CA ALA A 23 1.69 4.36 -6.90
C ALA A 23 0.61 4.88 -7.84
N PRO A 24 0.84 5.99 -8.56
CA PRO A 24 -0.07 6.42 -9.62
C PRO A 24 -0.06 5.39 -10.75
N LYS A 25 -1.23 5.13 -11.32
CA LYS A 25 -1.37 4.25 -12.49
C LYS A 25 -1.19 5.01 -13.82
N GLY A 26 -1.34 6.34 -13.79
CA GLY A 26 -1.23 7.22 -14.96
C GLY A 26 -2.56 7.61 -15.59
N ASP A 27 -3.67 6.97 -15.21
CA ASP A 27 -5.05 7.26 -15.67
C ASP A 27 -5.85 8.07 -14.63
N GLY A 28 -5.17 8.79 -13.74
CA GLY A 28 -5.76 9.49 -12.59
C GLY A 28 -6.08 8.58 -11.40
N ARG A 29 -5.95 7.25 -11.54
CA ARG A 29 -6.15 6.29 -10.45
C ARG A 29 -4.82 5.88 -9.81
N TRP A 30 -4.94 5.22 -8.67
CA TRP A 30 -3.83 4.81 -7.83
C TRP A 30 -3.86 3.30 -7.62
N ALA A 31 -2.76 2.63 -7.96
CA ALA A 31 -2.56 1.24 -7.63
C ALA A 31 -2.02 1.11 -6.21
N TRP A 32 -2.49 0.13 -5.47
CA TRP A 32 -1.99 -0.20 -4.15
C TRP A 32 -1.72 -1.70 -4.02
N GLN A 33 -0.71 -2.03 -3.22
CA GLN A 33 -0.22 -3.38 -3.00
C GLN A 33 0.20 -3.56 -1.55
N VAL A 34 -0.11 -4.73 -0.98
CA VAL A 34 0.32 -5.15 0.34
C VAL A 34 1.18 -6.40 0.18
N PHE A 35 2.41 -6.35 0.65
CA PHE A 35 3.32 -7.48 0.73
C PHE A 35 3.46 -7.91 2.17
N ARG A 36 3.53 -9.22 2.42
CA ARG A 36 3.92 -9.77 3.72
C ARG A 36 5.35 -10.28 3.59
N ASP A 37 6.30 -9.71 4.33
CA ASP A 37 7.71 -10.14 4.31
C ASP A 37 7.80 -11.63 4.73
N PRO A 38 8.57 -12.50 4.03
CA PRO A 38 9.42 -12.26 2.87
C PRO A 38 8.80 -12.61 1.50
N ALA A 39 7.47 -12.55 1.38
CA ALA A 39 6.79 -12.93 0.14
C ALA A 39 7.17 -12.00 -1.03
N PRO A 40 7.62 -12.56 -2.17
CA PRO A 40 7.95 -11.76 -3.36
C PRO A 40 6.71 -11.19 -4.05
N ASN A 41 5.55 -11.80 -3.83
CA ASN A 41 4.28 -11.39 -4.42
C ASN A 41 3.41 -10.65 -3.41
N PRO A 42 2.60 -9.67 -3.86
CA PRO A 42 1.66 -9.00 -2.97
C PRO A 42 0.56 -9.97 -2.55
N THR A 43 0.19 -9.96 -1.27
CA THR A 43 -0.93 -10.74 -0.74
C THR A 43 -2.29 -10.08 -1.01
N ALA A 44 -2.29 -8.78 -1.27
CA ALA A 44 -3.48 -8.03 -1.64
C ALA A 44 -3.09 -6.86 -2.55
N THR A 45 -3.92 -6.60 -3.55
CA THR A 45 -3.74 -5.50 -4.49
C THR A 45 -5.09 -4.87 -4.83
N GLY A 46 -5.05 -3.64 -5.35
CA GLY A 46 -6.25 -3.02 -5.88
C GLY A 46 -5.97 -1.67 -6.52
N ILE A 47 -7.04 -1.07 -7.05
CA ILE A 47 -7.02 0.26 -7.64
C ILE A 47 -7.97 1.16 -6.86
N ALA A 48 -7.56 2.39 -6.58
CA ALA A 48 -8.36 3.40 -5.91
C ALA A 48 -8.42 4.68 -6.74
N ALA A 49 -9.49 5.47 -6.53
CA ALA A 49 -9.70 6.73 -7.26
C ALA A 49 -8.74 7.86 -6.81
N SER A 50 -8.08 7.72 -5.66
CA SER A 50 -7.17 8.73 -5.12
C SER A 50 -6.08 8.12 -4.24
N LEU A 51 -5.00 8.87 -4.01
CA LEU A 51 -3.91 8.50 -3.09
C LEU A 51 -4.43 8.19 -1.67
N GLY A 52 -5.33 9.04 -1.15
CA GLY A 52 -5.91 8.85 0.19
C GLY A 52 -6.72 7.56 0.31
N ALA A 53 -7.51 7.25 -0.72
CA ALA A 53 -8.28 6.00 -0.78
C ALA A 53 -7.35 4.77 -0.86
N ALA A 54 -6.28 4.84 -1.65
CA ALA A 54 -5.28 3.78 -1.76
C ALA A 54 -4.56 3.51 -0.42
N LYS A 55 -4.09 4.56 0.26
CA LYS A 55 -3.47 4.45 1.59
C LYS A 55 -4.45 3.83 2.59
N THR A 56 -5.67 4.34 2.66
CA THR A 56 -6.73 3.84 3.55
C THR A 56 -7.01 2.36 3.31
N ALA A 57 -7.12 1.91 2.06
CA ALA A 57 -7.36 0.51 1.74
C ALA A 57 -6.24 -0.41 2.28
N THR A 58 -4.98 -0.03 2.06
CA THR A 58 -3.84 -0.81 2.58
C THR A 58 -3.76 -0.81 4.10
N GLU A 59 -4.07 0.32 4.75
CA GLU A 59 -4.09 0.44 6.21
C GLU A 59 -5.20 -0.40 6.84
N GLN A 60 -6.40 -0.39 6.25
CA GLN A 60 -7.52 -1.20 6.71
C GLN A 60 -7.24 -2.69 6.54
N PHE A 61 -6.56 -3.09 5.46
CA PHE A 61 -6.12 -4.48 5.30
C PHE A 61 -5.20 -4.91 6.44
N VAL A 62 -4.18 -4.11 6.74
CA VAL A 62 -3.23 -4.41 7.83
C VAL A 62 -3.92 -4.45 9.18
N LYS A 63 -4.79 -3.48 9.50
CA LYS A 63 -5.56 -3.46 10.76
C LYS A 63 -6.45 -4.69 10.93
N ARG A 64 -7.01 -5.22 9.83
CA ARG A 64 -7.87 -6.41 9.85
C ARG A 64 -7.10 -7.73 9.85
N SER A 65 -5.78 -7.69 9.62
CA SER A 65 -4.95 -8.88 9.58
C SER A 65 -4.70 -9.50 10.97
N GLY A 66 -4.89 -8.75 12.05
CA GLY A 66 -4.63 -9.19 13.43
C GLY A 66 -3.14 -9.35 13.78
N LEU A 67 -2.23 -8.91 12.89
CA LEU A 67 -0.77 -8.98 13.08
C LEU A 67 -0.14 -7.63 13.45
N VAL A 68 -0.97 -6.59 13.61
CA VAL A 68 -0.60 -5.20 13.90
C VAL A 68 -1.65 -4.60 14.82
#